data_AF-A0A8S9UEH3-F1
#
_entry.id   AF-A0A8S9UEH3-F1
#
_cell.length_a   1.000
_cell.length_b   1.000
_cell.length_c   1.000
_cell.angle_alpha   90.00
_cell.angle_beta   90.00
_cell.angle_gamma   90.00
#
_symmetry.space_group_name_H-M   'P 1'
#
loop_
_entity.id
_entity.type
_entity.pdbx_description
1 polymer ?
#
loop_
_entity_poly.entity_id
_entity_poly.type
_entity_poly.pdbx_seq_one_letter_code
_entity_poly.pdbx_strand_id
1 'polypeptide(L)'
;MLISGAPPGAAPTPRHTEIDDALHDIETQPLTGNKAPVSPASPYRRPLLLLLPLLVLSVVIMVHVAVMVGYVDISRKRAFHRFVFRQNTDVSGTPHPDSSFYRRGKQFDLDISRDRAVLLCMHDEVLALGVSLVRELRCLGNQELIQVYHCGSEELSDDAIDLLFTVDDRLEIVDVCSDLASREVITDKMAGKFRNWWIKPLAVYHTDVRHVILMDVNDIVIKNPVILRDLEEYNKTGTTFFYDRVHSHCNEFVNGGDGDGKYLPKLFSNFPYDQFNVTGGENTCWNLSRTPVRRATKWTRRLY
;
A
#
# COMPACT_ATOMS: atom_id res chain seq x y z
N MET A 1 24.14 -70.06 -22.21
CA MET A 1 22.97 -69.96 -23.10
C MET A 1 22.88 -68.51 -23.55
N LEU A 2 23.05 -68.27 -24.86
CA LEU A 2 22.98 -66.95 -25.50
C LEU A 2 21.53 -66.42 -25.52
N ILE A 3 21.41 -65.10 -25.75
CA ILE A 3 20.32 -64.25 -26.29
C ILE A 3 20.15 -63.04 -25.35
N SER A 4 20.79 -61.89 -25.59
CA SER A 4 20.52 -60.85 -26.61
C SER A 4 19.10 -60.27 -26.54
N GLY A 5 18.98 -59.02 -26.06
CA GLY A 5 17.73 -58.26 -26.08
C GLY A 5 17.93 -56.79 -25.75
N ALA A 6 18.11 -55.99 -26.81
CA ALA A 6 17.76 -54.57 -27.04
C ALA A 6 17.91 -53.48 -25.95
N PRO A 7 18.38 -52.26 -26.33
CA PRO A 7 18.44 -51.10 -25.44
C PRO A 7 17.04 -50.47 -25.24
N PRO A 8 16.74 -49.86 -24.08
CA PRO A 8 15.56 -49.02 -23.95
C PRO A 8 15.74 -47.74 -24.78
N GLY A 9 14.71 -47.45 -25.57
CA GLY A 9 14.69 -46.42 -26.60
C GLY A 9 14.89 -45.00 -26.10
N ALA A 10 15.33 -44.16 -27.04
CA ALA A 10 15.47 -42.72 -26.90
C ALA A 10 14.16 -42.09 -26.39
N ALA A 11 14.30 -41.24 -25.37
CA ALA A 11 13.22 -40.38 -24.91
C ALA A 11 12.80 -39.43 -26.05
N PRO A 12 11.48 -39.21 -26.25
CA PRO A 12 11.01 -38.26 -27.23
C PRO A 12 11.38 -36.84 -26.79
N THR A 13 12.05 -36.10 -27.66
CA THR A 13 12.25 -34.65 -27.58
C THR A 13 10.92 -33.95 -27.27
N PRO A 14 10.86 -33.04 -26.29
CA PRO A 14 9.64 -32.27 -26.08
C PRO A 14 9.39 -31.40 -27.30
N ARG A 15 8.19 -31.56 -27.84
CA ARG A 15 7.61 -30.72 -28.90
C ARG A 15 7.45 -29.31 -28.31
N HIS A 16 7.82 -28.28 -29.07
CA HIS A 16 7.54 -26.88 -28.73
C HIS A 16 6.04 -26.74 -28.39
N THR A 17 5.72 -26.55 -27.12
CA THR A 17 4.43 -26.03 -26.71
C THR A 17 4.48 -24.52 -26.86
N GLU A 18 3.66 -24.01 -27.77
CA GLU A 18 3.23 -22.62 -27.80
C GLU A 18 2.88 -22.18 -26.38
N ILE A 19 3.41 -21.02 -26.02
CA ILE A 19 3.01 -20.30 -24.81
C ILE A 19 1.59 -19.83 -25.09
N ASP A 20 0.62 -20.37 -24.36
CA ASP A 20 -0.76 -19.86 -24.34
C ASP A 20 -0.73 -18.45 -23.72
N ASP A 21 -0.60 -17.43 -24.56
CA ASP A 21 -0.80 -16.01 -24.26
C ASP A 21 -2.30 -15.73 -23.99
N ALA A 22 -2.79 -16.24 -22.86
CA ALA A 22 -4.15 -15.97 -22.38
C ALA A 22 -4.17 -15.65 -20.88
N LEU A 23 -3.28 -14.74 -20.45
CA LEU A 23 -3.57 -13.88 -19.31
C LEU A 23 -4.11 -12.56 -19.89
N HIS A 24 -5.42 -12.51 -20.10
CA HIS A 24 -6.09 -11.26 -20.46
C HIS A 24 -6.17 -10.38 -19.22
N ASP A 25 -5.39 -9.30 -19.25
CA ASP A 25 -5.59 -8.12 -18.42
C ASP A 25 -7.01 -7.61 -18.60
N ILE A 26 -7.84 -7.80 -17.58
CA ILE A 26 -9.18 -7.21 -17.49
C ILE A 26 -9.02 -5.73 -17.13
N GLU A 27 -8.39 -4.95 -18.01
CA GLU A 27 -8.33 -3.50 -17.83
C GLU A 27 -8.06 -2.77 -19.14
N THR A 28 -8.87 -3.02 -20.17
CA THR A 28 -9.10 -2.04 -21.26
C THR A 28 -10.28 -2.48 -22.14
N GLN A 29 -11.48 -1.94 -21.89
CA GLN A 29 -12.50 -1.82 -22.94
C GLN A 29 -12.92 -0.35 -23.10
N PRO A 30 -12.79 0.23 -24.30
CA PRO A 30 -13.29 1.57 -24.58
C PRO A 30 -14.81 1.53 -24.83
N LEU A 31 -15.56 2.38 -24.13
CA LEU A 31 -16.98 2.61 -24.36
C LEU A 31 -17.20 3.26 -25.74
N THR A 32 -17.51 2.46 -26.76
CA THR A 32 -17.99 2.96 -28.05
C THR A 32 -19.46 3.34 -27.95
N GLY A 33 -19.75 4.63 -27.83
CA GLY A 33 -21.12 5.17 -27.88
C GLY A 33 -21.63 5.30 -29.31
N ASN A 34 -22.59 4.47 -29.70
CA ASN A 34 -23.40 4.68 -30.91
C ASN A 34 -24.55 5.66 -30.61
N LYS A 35 -24.61 6.78 -31.34
CA LYS A 35 -25.72 7.74 -31.33
C LYS A 35 -26.94 7.16 -32.05
N ALA A 36 -28.09 7.13 -31.39
CA ALA A 36 -29.39 6.95 -32.03
C ALA A 36 -29.95 8.31 -32.53
N PRO A 37 -30.74 8.33 -33.62
CA PRO A 37 -31.22 9.57 -34.23
C PRO A 37 -32.43 10.17 -33.49
N VAL A 38 -32.51 11.49 -33.56
CA VAL A 38 -33.57 12.34 -33.01
C VAL A 38 -34.86 12.19 -33.86
N SER A 39 -36.00 12.03 -33.18
CA SER A 39 -37.34 12.11 -33.80
C SER A 39 -38.20 13.19 -33.08
N PRO A 40 -39.19 13.79 -33.75
CA PRO A 40 -39.56 15.19 -33.54
C PRO A 40 -40.58 15.45 -32.43
N ALA A 41 -40.67 16.73 -32.08
CA ALA A 41 -41.41 17.32 -30.98
C ALA A 41 -42.93 17.04 -30.98
N SER A 42 -43.44 16.69 -29.79
CA SER A 42 -44.87 16.58 -29.47
C SER A 42 -45.46 17.93 -29.00
N PRO A 43 -46.70 18.28 -29.41
CA PRO A 43 -47.30 19.58 -29.11
C PRO A 43 -48.16 19.52 -27.84
N TYR A 44 -47.56 19.63 -26.66
CA TYR A 44 -48.30 19.93 -25.43
C TYR A 44 -47.56 20.98 -24.61
N ARG A 45 -47.80 22.25 -24.94
CA ARG A 45 -47.35 23.39 -24.13
C ARG A 45 -48.47 23.79 -23.16
N ARG A 46 -48.12 23.75 -21.86
CA ARG A 46 -48.74 24.39 -20.66
C ARG A 46 -49.83 23.54 -19.99
N PRO A 47 -49.51 22.94 -18.81
CA PRO A 47 -49.42 23.72 -17.57
C PRO A 47 -48.17 23.44 -16.71
N LEU A 48 -47.00 23.23 -17.31
CA LEU A 48 -45.77 22.91 -16.54
C LEU A 48 -45.13 24.12 -15.83
N LEU A 49 -45.50 25.35 -16.19
CA LEU A 49 -44.91 26.57 -15.62
C LEU A 49 -45.38 26.91 -14.19
N LEU A 50 -46.50 26.33 -13.73
CA LEU A 50 -47.00 26.51 -12.37
C LEU A 50 -46.42 25.52 -11.36
N LEU A 51 -45.79 24.43 -11.81
CA LEU A 51 -45.19 23.40 -10.95
C LEU A 51 -43.70 23.64 -10.68
N LEU A 52 -43.03 24.42 -11.54
CA LEU A 52 -41.62 24.80 -11.37
C LEU A 52 -41.31 25.47 -10.02
N PRO A 53 -42.07 26.45 -9.50
CA PRO A 53 -41.76 27.06 -8.21
C PRO A 53 -41.94 26.08 -7.03
N LEU A 54 -42.89 25.14 -7.10
CA LEU A 54 -43.10 24.11 -6.08
C LEU A 54 -41.97 23.06 -6.08
N LEU A 55 -41.45 22.70 -7.25
CA LEU A 55 -40.33 21.78 -7.40
C LEU A 55 -39.02 22.39 -6.90
N VAL A 56 -38.80 23.69 -7.15
CA VAL A 56 -37.64 24.40 -6.60
C VAL A 56 -37.73 24.47 -5.07
N LEU A 57 -38.91 24.76 -4.52
CA LEU A 57 -39.10 24.81 -3.08
C LEU A 57 -38.87 23.44 -2.41
N SER A 58 -39.37 22.35 -3.01
CA SER A 58 -39.15 21.00 -2.47
C SER A 58 -37.68 20.58 -2.52
N VAL A 59 -36.95 20.92 -3.59
CA VAL A 59 -35.51 20.66 -3.69
C VAL A 59 -34.73 21.47 -2.65
N VAL A 60 -35.07 22.74 -2.44
CA VAL A 60 -34.39 23.58 -1.43
C VAL A 60 -34.65 23.06 -0.02
N ILE A 61 -35.88 22.64 0.29
CA ILE A 61 -36.24 22.04 1.58
C ILE A 61 -35.49 20.72 1.79
N MET A 62 -35.46 19.84 0.77
CA MET A 62 -34.72 18.57 0.86
C MET A 62 -33.22 18.78 1.05
N VAL A 63 -32.62 19.77 0.39
CA VAL A 63 -31.22 20.15 0.59
C VAL A 63 -30.99 20.71 1.99
N HIS A 64 -31.90 21.56 2.51
CA HIS A 64 -31.78 22.09 3.87
C HIS A 64 -31.92 21.00 4.94
N VAL A 65 -32.86 20.07 4.77
CA VAL A 65 -33.02 18.91 5.66
C VAL A 65 -31.80 17.99 5.58
N ALA A 66 -31.27 17.73 4.39
CA ALA A 66 -30.06 16.92 4.23
C ALA A 66 -28.81 17.58 4.84
N VAL A 67 -28.71 18.91 4.80
CA VAL A 67 -27.63 19.67 5.46
C VAL A 67 -27.82 19.67 6.99
N MET A 68 -29.04 19.85 7.50
CA MET A 68 -29.31 19.83 8.95
C MET A 68 -29.22 18.45 9.60
N VAL A 69 -29.48 17.39 8.83
CA VAL A 69 -29.36 15.97 9.28
C VAL A 69 -27.97 15.39 8.94
N GLY A 70 -27.05 16.19 8.40
CA GLY A 70 -25.65 15.81 8.19
C GLY A 70 -25.37 14.88 7.01
N TYR A 71 -26.32 14.67 6.11
CA TYR A 71 -26.16 13.82 4.91
C TYR A 71 -25.42 14.50 3.75
N VAL A 72 -25.33 15.84 3.72
CA VAL A 72 -24.57 16.58 2.70
C VAL A 72 -23.68 17.62 3.37
N ASP A 73 -22.38 17.32 3.41
CA ASP A 73 -21.34 18.25 3.86
C ASP A 73 -20.98 19.22 2.71
N ILE A 74 -21.40 20.48 2.82
CA ILE A 74 -21.01 21.58 1.90
C ILE A 74 -19.83 22.38 2.48
N SER A 75 -19.11 21.84 3.46
CA SER A 75 -17.88 22.46 3.96
C SER A 75 -16.73 22.20 2.99
N ARG A 76 -16.67 23.03 1.94
CA ARG A 76 -15.49 23.18 1.09
C ARG A 76 -14.41 23.95 1.86
N LYS A 77 -13.89 23.35 2.93
CA LYS A 77 -12.60 23.70 3.50
C LYS A 77 -11.72 22.47 3.35
N ARG A 78 -10.69 22.62 2.53
CA ARG A 78 -9.60 21.67 2.35
C ARG A 78 -8.85 21.60 3.68
N ALA A 79 -9.44 20.92 4.66
CA ALA A 79 -8.77 20.56 5.89
C ALA A 79 -7.84 19.41 5.51
N PHE A 80 -6.58 19.75 5.22
CA PHE A 80 -5.52 18.79 5.48
C PHE A 80 -5.65 18.45 6.96
N HIS A 81 -6.22 17.29 7.26
CA HIS A 81 -6.10 16.72 8.60
C HIS A 81 -4.61 16.74 8.93
N ARG A 82 -4.31 17.33 10.08
CA ARG A 82 -2.96 17.51 10.59
C ARG A 82 -2.34 16.12 10.68
N PHE A 83 -1.58 15.71 9.66
CA PHE A 83 -0.75 14.50 9.72
C PHE A 83 0.35 14.79 10.73
N VAL A 84 0.03 14.58 12.00
CA VAL A 84 1.00 14.58 13.06
C VAL A 84 1.69 13.24 12.93
N PHE A 85 2.80 13.17 12.18
CA PHE A 85 3.80 12.16 12.47
C PHE A 85 4.10 12.33 13.95
N ARG A 86 3.71 11.34 14.75
CA ARG A 86 4.13 11.28 16.14
C ARG A 86 5.65 11.29 16.05
N GLN A 87 6.27 12.41 16.44
CA GLN A 87 7.69 12.43 16.73
C GLN A 87 7.85 11.49 17.92
N ASN A 88 8.04 10.21 17.63
CA ASN A 88 8.72 9.33 18.56
C ASN A 88 10.14 9.91 18.62
N THR A 89 10.30 10.87 19.53
CA THR A 89 11.59 11.09 20.19
C THR A 89 12.13 9.72 20.57
N ASP A 90 13.46 9.56 20.50
CA ASP A 90 14.19 8.33 20.77
C ASP A 90 13.89 7.80 22.18
N VAL A 91 12.74 7.17 22.34
CA VAL A 91 12.27 6.56 23.58
C VAL A 91 12.35 5.07 23.33
N SER A 92 13.55 4.54 23.50
CA SER A 92 13.73 3.14 23.86
C SER A 92 12.76 2.82 25.00
N GLY A 93 11.72 2.01 24.71
CA GLY A 93 10.73 1.60 25.69
C GLY A 93 9.35 2.27 25.62
N THR A 94 8.92 2.84 24.49
CA THR A 94 7.46 3.04 24.29
C THR A 94 6.77 1.68 24.37
N PRO A 95 5.84 1.47 25.32
CA PRO A 95 5.13 0.21 25.43
C PRO A 95 4.38 -0.10 24.13
N HIS A 96 4.41 -1.36 23.72
CA HIS A 96 3.58 -1.82 22.62
C HIS A 96 2.11 -1.47 22.89
N PRO A 97 1.35 -0.95 21.91
CA PRO A 97 -0.04 -0.59 22.12
C PRO A 97 -0.88 -1.78 22.62
N ASP A 98 -1.66 -1.55 23.67
CA ASP A 98 -2.71 -2.49 24.08
C ASP A 98 -3.95 -2.21 23.24
N SER A 99 -4.05 -2.85 22.07
CA SER A 99 -5.10 -2.63 21.08
C SER A 99 -5.53 -3.95 20.45
N SER A 100 -6.83 -4.15 20.30
CA SER A 100 -7.41 -5.34 19.66
C SER A 100 -7.07 -5.46 18.17
N PHE A 101 -6.57 -4.38 17.57
CA PHE A 101 -6.14 -4.36 16.17
C PHE A 101 -4.76 -4.98 15.96
N TYR A 102 -4.06 -5.35 17.04
CA TYR A 102 -2.83 -6.14 17.01
C TYR A 102 -3.16 -7.57 17.43
N ARG A 103 -2.92 -8.53 16.54
CA ARG A 103 -3.20 -9.95 16.77
C ARG A 103 -1.91 -10.76 16.68
N ARG A 104 -1.81 -11.75 17.57
CA ARG A 104 -0.67 -12.67 17.67
C ARG A 104 -1.16 -14.10 17.84
N GLY A 105 -0.37 -15.05 17.36
CA GLY A 105 -0.63 -16.47 17.56
C GLY A 105 -0.50 -16.89 19.02
N LYS A 106 -1.11 -18.03 19.38
CA LYS A 106 -1.02 -18.58 20.75
C LYS A 106 0.40 -18.95 21.17
N GLN A 107 1.26 -19.26 20.21
CA GLN A 107 2.65 -19.65 20.42
C GLN A 107 3.61 -18.47 20.22
N PHE A 108 3.11 -17.24 20.18
CA PHE A 108 3.93 -16.07 19.86
C PHE A 108 5.14 -15.94 20.80
N ASP A 109 6.31 -15.72 20.21
CA ASP A 109 7.57 -15.49 20.92
C ASP A 109 7.53 -14.15 21.66
N LEU A 110 7.28 -14.18 22.97
CA LEU A 110 7.17 -12.98 23.82
C LEU A 110 8.51 -12.29 24.07
N ASP A 111 9.63 -12.97 23.82
CA ASP A 111 10.98 -12.44 24.04
C ASP A 111 11.54 -11.72 22.79
N ILE A 112 10.77 -11.69 21.69
CA ILE A 112 11.21 -11.06 20.45
C ILE A 112 11.41 -9.54 20.61
N SER A 113 12.57 -9.04 20.17
CA SER A 113 12.83 -7.60 20.12
C SER A 113 11.93 -6.90 19.09
N ARG A 114 11.40 -5.74 19.48
CA ARG A 114 10.61 -4.84 18.62
C ARG A 114 11.44 -3.70 18.02
N ASP A 115 12.75 -3.70 18.21
CA ASP A 115 13.62 -2.67 17.63
C ASP A 115 13.69 -2.77 16.11
N ARG A 116 13.50 -4.00 15.58
CA ARG A 116 13.65 -4.33 14.17
C ARG A 116 12.52 -5.25 13.72
N ALA A 117 11.96 -4.95 12.55
CA ALA A 117 10.98 -5.83 11.93
C ALA A 117 11.06 -5.77 10.41
N VAL A 118 10.54 -6.83 9.78
CA VAL A 118 10.11 -6.81 8.39
C VAL A 118 8.62 -6.48 8.37
N LEU A 119 8.24 -5.49 7.58
CA LEU A 119 6.85 -5.11 7.37
C LEU A 119 6.38 -5.69 6.04
N LEU A 120 5.31 -6.46 6.10
CA LEU A 120 4.59 -6.99 4.95
C LEU A 120 3.19 -6.41 4.93
N CYS A 121 2.60 -6.33 3.74
CA CYS A 121 1.23 -5.90 3.55
C CYS A 121 0.48 -7.00 2.80
N MET A 122 -0.66 -7.46 3.33
CA MET A 122 -1.36 -8.63 2.81
C MET A 122 -2.85 -8.40 2.69
N HIS A 123 -3.42 -9.03 1.68
CA HIS A 123 -4.85 -9.29 1.50
C HIS A 123 -5.03 -10.75 1.09
N ASP A 124 -6.25 -11.28 1.15
CA ASP A 124 -6.51 -12.71 0.94
C ASP A 124 -5.95 -13.25 -0.40
N GLU A 125 -6.02 -12.46 -1.49
CA GLU A 125 -5.58 -12.91 -2.82
C GLU A 125 -4.06 -13.12 -2.93
N VAL A 126 -3.26 -12.52 -2.03
CA VAL A 126 -1.79 -12.65 -2.01
C VAL A 126 -1.31 -13.50 -0.83
N LEU A 127 -2.21 -14.13 -0.09
CA LEU A 127 -1.88 -14.93 1.10
C LEU A 127 -0.85 -16.02 0.81
N ALA A 128 -0.99 -16.74 -0.30
CA ALA A 128 -0.07 -17.82 -0.68
C ALA A 128 1.37 -17.30 -0.89
N LEU A 129 1.51 -16.12 -1.50
CA LEU A 129 2.81 -15.46 -1.67
C LEU A 129 3.38 -15.01 -0.32
N GLY A 130 2.54 -14.40 0.53
CA GLY A 130 2.92 -14.00 1.88
C GLY A 130 3.43 -15.17 2.73
N VAL A 131 2.71 -16.30 2.75
CA VAL A 131 3.12 -17.52 3.45
C VAL A 131 4.44 -18.06 2.90
N SER A 132 4.62 -18.05 1.58
CA SER A 132 5.87 -18.47 0.94
C SER A 132 7.04 -17.59 1.37
N LEU A 133 6.88 -16.27 1.32
CA LEU A 133 7.92 -15.32 1.69
C LEU A 133 8.32 -15.43 3.17
N VAL A 134 7.35 -15.56 4.08
CA VAL A 134 7.64 -15.75 5.51
C VAL A 134 8.52 -16.98 5.73
N ARG A 135 8.18 -18.11 5.09
CA ARG A 135 8.98 -19.34 5.17
C ARG A 135 10.37 -19.14 4.58
N GLU A 136 10.48 -18.48 3.43
CA GLU A 136 11.77 -18.19 2.80
C GLU A 136 12.66 -17.34 3.70
N LEU A 137 12.12 -16.29 4.32
CA LEU A 137 12.85 -15.46 5.29
C LEU A 137 13.39 -16.28 6.45
N ARG A 138 12.59 -17.19 7.02
CA ARG A 138 13.04 -18.08 8.10
C ARG A 138 14.10 -19.08 7.62
N CYS A 139 13.95 -19.66 6.44
CA CYS A 139 14.97 -20.52 5.82
C CYS A 139 16.32 -19.79 5.62
N LEU A 140 16.28 -18.49 5.32
CA LEU A 140 17.47 -17.65 5.20
C LEU A 140 18.02 -17.18 6.56
N GLY A 141 17.45 -17.65 7.68
CA GLY A 141 17.89 -17.33 9.02
C GLY A 141 17.44 -15.95 9.52
N ASN A 142 16.41 -15.34 8.92
CA ASN A 142 15.81 -14.14 9.50
C ASN A 142 15.08 -14.52 10.78
N GLN A 143 15.41 -13.86 11.88
CA GLN A 143 14.86 -14.13 13.21
C GLN A 143 14.04 -12.96 13.75
N GLU A 144 13.86 -11.90 12.97
CA GLU A 144 13.21 -10.67 13.40
C GLU A 144 11.69 -10.82 13.41
N LEU A 145 11.04 -9.92 14.16
CA LEU A 145 9.58 -9.73 14.12
C LEU A 145 9.15 -9.48 12.67
N ILE A 146 8.06 -10.12 12.26
CA ILE A 146 7.37 -9.79 11.01
C ILE A 146 6.02 -9.19 11.38
N GLN A 147 5.78 -7.95 10.97
CA GLN A 147 4.46 -7.32 11.07
C GLN A 147 3.74 -7.42 9.73
N VAL A 148 2.54 -7.99 9.71
CA VAL A 148 1.68 -8.05 8.54
C VAL A 148 0.55 -7.04 8.70
N TYR A 149 0.50 -6.08 7.79
CA TYR A 149 -0.49 -5.02 7.79
C TYR A 149 -1.64 -5.33 6.82
N HIS A 150 -2.87 -5.06 7.26
CA HIS A 150 -4.09 -5.12 6.45
C HIS A 150 -5.11 -4.04 6.90
N CYS A 151 -6.22 -3.94 6.18
CA CYS A 151 -7.21 -2.87 6.25
C CYS A 151 -8.63 -3.43 6.38
N GLY A 152 -9.02 -3.76 7.61
CA GLY A 152 -10.32 -4.34 7.93
C GLY A 152 -10.42 -5.83 7.65
N SER A 153 -11.49 -6.44 8.18
CA SER A 153 -11.79 -7.87 8.08
C SER A 153 -12.18 -8.33 6.67
N GLU A 154 -12.50 -7.41 5.77
CA GLU A 154 -12.82 -7.75 4.37
C GLU A 154 -11.58 -7.79 3.46
N GLU A 155 -10.42 -7.36 3.95
CA GLU A 155 -9.17 -7.41 3.18
C GLU A 155 -8.36 -8.68 3.49
N LEU A 156 -8.29 -9.04 4.77
CA LEU A 156 -7.61 -10.24 5.24
C LEU A 156 -8.52 -10.97 6.23
N SER A 157 -8.95 -12.17 5.85
CA SER A 157 -9.90 -12.98 6.60
C SER A 157 -9.32 -13.59 7.88
N ASP A 158 -10.19 -13.96 8.82
CA ASP A 158 -9.77 -14.66 10.04
C ASP A 158 -9.08 -15.99 9.75
N ASP A 159 -9.55 -16.74 8.74
CA ASP A 159 -8.92 -17.99 8.30
C ASP A 159 -7.49 -17.75 7.77
N ALA A 160 -7.28 -16.67 7.03
CA ALA A 160 -5.96 -16.28 6.55
C ALA A 160 -5.02 -15.91 7.71
N ILE A 161 -5.54 -15.16 8.68
CA ILE A 161 -4.80 -14.77 9.89
C ILE A 161 -4.42 -15.99 10.72
N ASP A 162 -5.36 -16.90 10.93
CA ASP A 162 -5.12 -18.13 11.67
C ASP A 162 -4.08 -19.01 10.96
N LEU A 163 -4.15 -19.11 9.63
CA LEU A 163 -3.11 -19.79 8.83
C LEU A 163 -1.74 -19.16 9.05
N LEU A 164 -1.60 -17.84 8.97
CA LEU A 164 -0.34 -17.14 9.19
C LEU A 164 0.25 -17.47 10.56
N PHE A 165 -0.57 -17.52 11.62
CA PHE A 165 -0.10 -17.90 12.95
C PHE A 165 0.34 -19.36 13.08
N THR A 166 -0.07 -20.25 12.17
CA THR A 166 0.49 -21.61 12.11
C THR A 166 1.84 -21.68 11.40
N VAL A 167 2.19 -20.64 10.63
CA VAL A 167 3.40 -20.61 9.80
C VAL A 167 4.62 -20.12 10.58
N ASP A 168 4.45 -19.14 11.48
CA ASP A 168 5.54 -18.52 12.21
C ASP A 168 5.07 -17.94 13.56
N ASP A 169 5.85 -18.17 14.61
CA ASP A 169 5.59 -17.72 15.98
C ASP A 169 6.07 -16.28 16.24
N ARG A 170 6.66 -15.61 15.25
CA ARG A 170 7.12 -14.22 15.32
C ARG A 170 6.36 -13.31 14.37
N LEU A 171 5.12 -13.70 14.04
CA LEU A 171 4.18 -12.89 13.29
C LEU A 171 3.26 -12.10 14.20
N GLU A 172 3.09 -10.82 13.86
CA GLU A 172 2.06 -9.95 14.42
C GLU A 172 1.24 -9.38 13.27
N ILE A 173 -0.08 -9.56 13.33
CA ILE A 173 -1.01 -9.04 12.32
C ILE A 173 -1.62 -7.73 12.84
N VAL A 174 -1.69 -6.71 11.98
CA VAL A 174 -2.11 -5.36 12.34
C VAL A 174 -3.20 -4.85 11.39
N ASP A 175 -4.40 -4.62 11.92
CA ASP A 175 -5.49 -3.92 11.22
C ASP A 175 -5.32 -2.41 11.38
N VAL A 176 -4.46 -1.83 10.53
CA VAL A 176 -4.09 -0.40 10.65
C VAL A 176 -5.24 0.53 10.30
N CYS A 177 -6.13 0.12 9.40
CA CYS A 177 -7.26 0.96 8.99
C CYS A 177 -8.27 1.10 10.12
N SER A 178 -8.67 -0.01 10.73
CA SER A 178 -9.62 0.02 11.85
C SER A 178 -9.01 0.72 13.07
N ASP A 179 -7.72 0.50 13.35
CA ASP A 179 -7.03 1.21 14.43
C ASP A 179 -6.99 2.73 14.21
N LEU A 180 -6.57 3.20 13.03
CA LEU A 180 -6.53 4.63 12.74
C LEU A 180 -7.92 5.28 12.66
N ALA A 181 -8.92 4.55 12.15
CA ALA A 181 -10.30 5.03 12.08
C ALA A 181 -10.93 5.14 13.47
N SER A 182 -10.76 4.12 14.33
CA SER A 182 -11.27 4.13 15.71
C SER A 182 -10.66 5.24 16.57
N ARG A 183 -9.43 5.68 16.25
CA ARG A 183 -8.74 6.81 16.89
C ARG A 183 -9.05 8.16 16.24
N GLU A 184 -9.97 8.20 15.28
CA GLU A 184 -10.37 9.39 14.52
C GLU A 184 -9.20 10.09 13.80
N VAL A 185 -8.12 9.35 13.50
CA VAL A 185 -6.96 9.87 12.75
C VAL A 185 -7.31 10.00 11.27
N ILE A 186 -8.07 9.04 10.75
CA ILE A 186 -8.64 9.03 9.40
C ILE A 186 -10.12 8.67 9.46
N THR A 187 -10.89 9.04 8.44
CA THR A 187 -12.29 8.58 8.32
C THR A 187 -12.35 7.18 7.69
N ASP A 188 -13.43 6.44 7.92
CA ASP A 188 -13.65 5.13 7.26
C ASP A 188 -13.56 5.24 5.73
N LYS A 189 -14.10 6.33 5.18
CA LYS A 189 -14.03 6.63 3.75
C LYS A 189 -12.58 6.81 3.27
N MET A 190 -11.70 7.38 4.10
CA MET A 190 -10.28 7.50 3.79
C MET A 190 -9.56 6.17 3.97
N ALA A 191 -9.85 5.42 5.03
CA ALA A 191 -9.30 4.09 5.29
C ALA A 191 -9.53 3.15 4.10
N GLY A 192 -10.75 3.13 3.54
CA GLY A 192 -11.08 2.32 2.36
C GLY A 192 -10.25 2.64 1.10
N LYS A 193 -9.56 3.79 1.04
CA LYS A 193 -8.65 4.14 -0.07
C LYS A 193 -7.25 3.56 0.07
N PHE A 194 -6.90 3.08 1.27
CA PHE A 194 -5.59 2.50 1.55
C PHE A 194 -5.57 0.98 1.43
N ARG A 195 -6.66 0.35 0.95
CA ARG A 195 -6.68 -1.09 0.71
C ARG A 195 -5.68 -1.54 -0.35
N ASN A 196 -5.33 -2.82 -0.32
CA ASN A 196 -4.38 -3.50 -1.18
C ASN A 196 -2.99 -2.84 -1.09
N TRP A 197 -2.31 -2.66 -2.23
CA TRP A 197 -0.97 -2.09 -2.32
C TRP A 197 -0.84 -0.68 -1.75
N TRP A 198 -1.94 0.06 -1.61
CA TRP A 198 -1.92 1.41 -1.05
C TRP A 198 -1.73 1.43 0.46
N ILE A 199 -1.77 0.29 1.17
CA ILE A 199 -1.65 0.27 2.64
C ILE A 199 -0.23 0.56 3.12
N LYS A 200 0.77 0.36 2.26
CA LYS A 200 2.20 0.45 2.58
C LYS A 200 2.59 1.77 3.30
N PRO A 201 2.15 2.97 2.88
CA PRO A 201 2.46 4.20 3.60
C PRO A 201 1.81 4.25 4.99
N LEU A 202 0.61 3.68 5.17
CA LEU A 202 -0.01 3.58 6.49
C LEU A 202 0.78 2.62 7.39
N ALA A 203 1.25 1.49 6.86
CA ALA A 203 2.06 0.55 7.63
C ALA A 203 3.32 1.20 8.21
N VAL A 204 4.05 1.97 7.38
CA VAL A 204 5.26 2.70 7.81
C VAL A 204 4.92 3.86 8.75
N TYR A 205 3.80 4.55 8.54
CA TYR A 205 3.36 5.63 9.44
C TYR A 205 2.92 5.10 10.81
N HIS A 206 2.29 3.93 10.84
CA HIS A 206 1.62 3.39 12.01
C HIS A 206 2.54 2.59 12.94
N THR A 207 3.51 1.86 12.37
CA THR A 207 4.35 0.92 13.12
C THR A 207 5.01 1.53 14.35
N ASP A 208 5.03 0.75 15.42
CA ASP A 208 5.74 1.04 16.66
C ASP A 208 7.20 0.55 16.64
N VAL A 209 7.63 -0.07 15.53
CA VAL A 209 8.99 -0.58 15.33
C VAL A 209 9.92 0.52 14.86
N ARG A 210 11.12 0.59 15.45
CA ARG A 210 12.12 1.62 15.14
C ARG A 210 12.78 1.45 13.78
N HIS A 211 13.21 0.23 13.44
CA HIS A 211 13.96 -0.07 12.22
C HIS A 211 13.22 -1.10 11.35
N VAL A 212 12.52 -0.59 10.34
CA VAL A 212 11.69 -1.42 9.45
C VAL A 212 12.38 -1.69 8.11
N ILE A 213 12.18 -2.91 7.59
CA ILE A 213 12.34 -3.21 6.17
C ILE A 213 10.93 -3.45 5.62
N LEU A 214 10.40 -2.50 4.86
CA LEU A 214 9.14 -2.70 4.14
C LEU A 214 9.43 -3.51 2.88
N MET A 215 8.73 -4.64 2.72
CA MET A 215 8.89 -5.54 1.59
C MET A 215 7.54 -5.91 0.99
N ASP A 216 7.54 -6.13 -0.31
CA ASP A 216 6.35 -6.64 -0.99
C ASP A 216 6.30 -8.16 -0.83
N VAL A 217 5.09 -8.71 -0.75
CA VAL A 217 4.92 -10.17 -0.56
C VAL A 217 5.26 -10.99 -1.79
N ASN A 218 5.43 -10.33 -2.94
CA ASN A 218 5.89 -10.93 -4.20
C ASN A 218 7.39 -10.73 -4.44
N ASP A 219 8.14 -10.23 -3.46
CA ASP A 219 9.61 -10.18 -3.53
C ASP A 219 10.19 -11.59 -3.50
N ILE A 220 11.24 -11.81 -4.30
CA ILE A 220 12.04 -13.05 -4.27
C ILE A 220 13.36 -12.73 -3.58
N VAL A 221 13.61 -13.34 -2.42
CA VAL A 221 14.82 -13.09 -1.62
C VAL A 221 15.82 -14.22 -1.73
N ILE A 222 16.95 -13.97 -2.39
CA ILE A 222 18.04 -14.96 -2.49
C ILE A 222 19.02 -14.92 -1.30
N LYS A 223 18.87 -13.93 -0.42
CA LYS A 223 19.69 -13.72 0.78
C LYS A 223 18.87 -13.04 1.85
N ASN A 224 19.21 -13.30 3.11
CA ASN A 224 18.56 -12.67 4.25
C ASN A 224 18.62 -11.13 4.14
N PRO A 225 17.47 -10.42 4.08
CA PRO A 225 17.42 -8.98 3.83
C PRO A 225 17.95 -8.13 4.98
N VAL A 226 18.19 -8.70 6.17
CA VAL A 226 18.74 -7.94 7.31
C VAL A 226 20.09 -7.30 7.01
N ILE A 227 20.84 -7.85 6.04
CA ILE A 227 22.10 -7.28 5.55
C ILE A 227 21.95 -5.86 4.99
N LEU A 228 20.75 -5.48 4.55
CA LEU A 228 20.48 -4.12 4.06
C LEU A 228 20.63 -3.05 5.15
N ARG A 229 20.56 -3.45 6.43
CA ARG A 229 20.82 -2.53 7.55
C ARG A 229 22.28 -2.18 7.72
N ASP A 230 23.19 -2.98 7.15
CA ASP A 230 24.63 -2.73 7.21
C ASP A 230 25.11 -1.77 6.11
N LEU A 231 24.21 -1.33 5.21
CA LEU A 231 24.55 -0.37 4.17
C LEU A 231 25.06 0.95 4.78
N GLU A 232 26.14 1.50 4.20
CA GLU A 232 26.74 2.75 4.65
C GLU A 232 25.71 3.89 4.60
N GLU A 233 24.90 3.93 3.54
CA GLU A 233 23.84 4.92 3.36
C GLU A 233 22.80 4.81 4.47
N TYR A 234 22.33 3.60 4.79
CA TYR A 234 21.38 3.37 5.89
C TYR A 234 21.95 3.85 7.22
N ASN A 235 23.19 3.47 7.53
CA ASN A 235 23.86 3.88 8.76
C ASN A 235 24.06 5.40 8.87
N LYS A 236 24.18 6.08 7.73
CA LYS A 236 24.40 7.53 7.67
C LYS A 236 23.12 8.35 7.74
N THR A 237 22.04 7.90 7.12
CA THR A 237 20.79 8.66 6.95
C THR A 237 19.61 8.10 7.74
N GLY A 238 19.74 6.88 8.28
CA GLY A 238 18.66 6.12 8.91
C GLY A 238 17.67 5.51 7.91
N THR A 239 17.82 5.74 6.60
CA THR A 239 16.88 5.28 5.56
C THR A 239 17.59 4.93 4.26
N THR A 240 17.11 3.91 3.56
CA THR A 240 17.57 3.58 2.22
C THR A 240 16.36 3.28 1.36
N PHE A 241 16.28 3.95 0.22
CA PHE A 241 15.23 3.76 -0.77
C PHE A 241 15.84 3.14 -2.01
N PHE A 242 15.11 2.20 -2.60
CA PHE A 242 15.47 1.61 -3.88
C PHE A 242 14.64 2.26 -4.98
N TYR A 243 15.24 2.41 -6.14
CA TYR A 243 14.46 2.74 -7.32
C TYR A 243 13.74 1.50 -7.78
N ASP A 244 12.42 1.61 -7.79
CA ASP A 244 11.60 0.63 -8.49
C ASP A 244 11.90 0.69 -10.00
N ARG A 245 11.86 -0.47 -10.65
CA ARG A 245 12.07 -0.59 -12.10
C ARG A 245 10.76 -0.27 -12.80
N VAL A 246 10.53 1.01 -13.03
CA VAL A 246 9.31 1.48 -13.68
C VAL A 246 9.49 1.44 -15.20
N HIS A 247 8.54 0.83 -15.91
CA HIS A 247 8.51 0.86 -17.38
C HIS A 247 8.15 2.27 -17.86
N SER A 248 8.73 2.72 -18.99
CA SER A 248 8.75 4.14 -19.41
C SER A 248 7.40 4.81 -19.65
N HIS A 249 6.31 4.03 -19.70
CA HIS A 249 4.94 4.50 -19.90
C HIS A 249 4.00 4.22 -18.71
N CYS A 250 4.53 3.75 -17.58
CA CYS A 250 3.72 3.47 -16.39
C CYS A 250 3.42 4.77 -15.64
N ASN A 251 2.12 5.09 -15.53
CA ASN A 251 1.58 6.17 -14.69
C ASN A 251 0.95 5.58 -13.41
N GLU A 252 1.51 4.50 -12.91
CA GLU A 252 0.98 3.78 -11.75
C GLU A 252 1.53 4.35 -10.44
N PHE A 253 0.78 4.14 -9.36
CA PHE A 253 1.13 4.52 -8.00
C PHE A 253 1.66 5.96 -7.91
N VAL A 254 2.81 6.18 -7.27
CA VAL A 254 3.42 7.51 -7.08
C VAL A 254 3.98 8.14 -8.36
N ASN A 255 4.08 7.38 -9.46
CA ASN A 255 4.47 7.89 -10.78
C ASN A 255 3.29 8.45 -11.58
N GLY A 256 2.06 8.19 -11.13
CA GLY A 256 0.83 8.71 -11.71
C GLY A 256 0.65 10.22 -11.54
N GLY A 257 -0.49 10.72 -12.00
CA GLY A 257 -0.86 12.12 -11.91
C GLY A 257 -2.38 12.33 -11.98
N ASP A 258 -2.81 13.53 -11.59
CA ASP A 258 -4.22 13.94 -11.47
C ASP A 258 -4.57 15.10 -12.43
N GLY A 259 -3.84 15.24 -13.53
CA GLY A 259 -3.99 16.33 -14.51
C GLY A 259 -3.27 17.63 -14.14
N ASP A 260 -3.05 17.88 -12.84
CA ASP A 260 -2.33 19.04 -12.31
C ASP A 260 -0.83 18.76 -12.08
N GLY A 261 -0.35 17.57 -12.48
CA GLY A 261 1.04 17.14 -12.38
C GLY A 261 1.20 15.72 -11.82
N LYS A 262 2.44 15.24 -11.74
CA LYS A 262 2.75 13.93 -11.15
C LYS A 262 2.67 13.97 -9.63
N TYR A 263 2.27 12.86 -9.00
CA TYR A 263 2.12 12.79 -7.54
C TYR A 263 3.43 13.00 -6.79
N LEU A 264 4.52 12.36 -7.22
CA LEU A 264 5.80 12.45 -6.50
C LEU A 264 6.39 13.89 -6.46
N PRO A 265 6.48 14.65 -7.57
CA PRO A 265 6.86 16.06 -7.51
C PRO A 265 5.96 16.90 -6.61
N LYS A 266 4.65 16.66 -6.64
CA LYS A 266 3.69 17.34 -5.75
C LYS A 266 3.92 16.99 -4.28
N LEU A 267 4.25 15.74 -3.99
CA LEU A 267 4.58 15.32 -2.64
C LEU A 267 5.79 16.12 -2.14
N PHE A 268 6.87 16.19 -2.94
CA PHE A 268 8.05 16.97 -2.56
C PHE A 268 7.77 18.47 -2.44
N SER A 269 7.00 19.06 -3.35
CA SER A 269 6.72 20.51 -3.30
C SER A 269 5.83 20.91 -2.12
N ASN A 270 4.96 20.00 -1.65
CA ASN A 270 3.98 20.29 -0.60
C ASN A 270 4.34 19.66 0.75
N PHE A 271 5.45 18.93 0.85
CA PHE A 271 5.87 18.31 2.10
C PHE A 271 6.25 19.40 3.11
N PRO A 272 5.71 19.37 4.35
CA PRO A 272 5.96 20.42 5.34
C PRO A 272 7.34 20.21 6.00
N TYR A 273 8.42 20.46 5.25
CA TYR A 273 9.79 20.22 5.70
C TYR A 273 10.13 20.89 7.04
N ASP A 274 9.65 22.12 7.26
CA ASP A 274 9.89 22.88 8.48
C ASP A 274 9.27 22.20 9.72
N GLN A 275 8.10 21.57 9.56
CA GLN A 275 7.45 20.82 10.64
C GLN A 275 8.32 19.65 11.11
N PHE A 276 9.13 19.09 10.21
CA PHE A 276 10.01 17.96 10.48
C PHE A 276 11.48 18.34 10.65
N ASN A 277 11.80 19.64 10.68
CA ASN A 277 13.17 20.14 10.76
C ASN A 277 14.10 19.54 9.67
N VAL A 278 13.55 19.31 8.48
CA VAL A 278 14.26 18.78 7.31
C VAL A 278 14.67 19.96 6.42
N THR A 279 15.91 19.96 5.93
CA THR A 279 16.39 21.01 5.00
C THR A 279 16.72 20.42 3.63
N GLY A 280 16.34 21.11 2.55
CA GLY A 280 16.76 20.80 1.17
C GLY A 280 16.11 19.60 0.49
N GLY A 281 14.91 19.19 0.89
CA GLY A 281 14.21 18.04 0.30
C GLY A 281 13.46 18.30 -1.01
N GLU A 282 13.20 19.56 -1.39
CA GLU A 282 12.42 19.90 -2.59
C GLU A 282 13.22 19.65 -3.91
N ASN A 283 14.55 19.78 -3.86
CA ASN A 283 15.42 19.75 -5.05
C ASN A 283 16.00 18.36 -5.39
N THR A 284 15.18 17.31 -5.37
CA THR A 284 15.64 15.93 -5.65
C THR A 284 15.98 15.68 -7.13
N CYS A 285 15.54 16.53 -8.06
CA CYS A 285 15.75 16.34 -9.51
C CYS A 285 17.24 16.27 -9.94
N TRP A 286 18.15 16.93 -9.22
CA TRP A 286 19.60 16.85 -9.50
C TRP A 286 20.27 15.57 -9.03
N ASN A 287 19.76 14.93 -7.98
CA ASN A 287 20.35 13.70 -7.44
C ASN A 287 19.77 12.44 -8.08
N LEU A 288 18.53 12.49 -8.59
CA LEU A 288 17.87 11.31 -9.12
C LEU A 288 18.26 10.99 -10.59
N SER A 289 18.86 11.93 -11.31
CA SER A 289 19.19 11.79 -12.74
C SER A 289 20.64 11.33 -13.02
N ARG A 290 21.45 11.09 -11.98
CA ARG A 290 22.90 10.86 -12.13
C ARG A 290 23.49 9.60 -11.49
N THR A 291 22.69 8.63 -11.10
CA THR A 291 23.22 7.39 -10.51
C THR A 291 23.07 6.16 -11.41
N PRO A 292 24.01 5.92 -12.34
CA PRO A 292 24.73 4.67 -12.35
C PRO A 292 25.87 4.80 -11.32
N VAL A 293 25.69 4.18 -10.14
CA VAL A 293 26.76 3.87 -9.17
C VAL A 293 27.89 4.93 -9.10
N ARG A 294 27.72 6.02 -8.33
CA ARG A 294 28.77 6.70 -7.53
C ARG A 294 28.37 8.11 -7.06
N ARG A 295 28.74 8.38 -5.80
CA ARG A 295 28.78 9.65 -5.05
C ARG A 295 27.46 10.17 -4.47
N ALA A 296 27.14 9.68 -3.26
CA ALA A 296 26.32 10.40 -2.30
C ALA A 296 27.10 11.60 -1.72
N THR A 297 26.86 12.80 -2.27
CA THR A 297 27.27 14.05 -1.62
C THR A 297 26.38 14.32 -0.40
N LYS A 298 27.03 14.33 0.77
CA LYS A 298 26.64 14.96 2.05
C LYS A 298 25.14 15.15 2.32
N TRP A 299 24.61 14.28 3.18
CA TRP A 299 23.69 14.69 4.24
C TRP A 299 24.34 14.28 5.56
N THR A 300 24.68 15.28 6.37
CA THR A 300 25.18 15.12 7.73
C THR A 300 24.27 15.91 8.64
N ARG A 301 23.60 15.23 9.56
CA ARG A 301 23.37 15.79 10.89
C ARG A 301 23.43 14.69 11.94
N ARG A 302 24.47 14.76 12.77
CA ARG A 302 24.47 14.20 14.13
C ARG A 302 23.32 14.84 14.88
N LEU A 303 22.50 14.04 15.52
CA LEU A 303 21.78 14.46 16.72
C LEU A 303 22.09 13.40 17.78
N TYR A 304 22.74 13.89 18.84
CA TYR A 304 22.93 13.18 20.11
C TYR A 304 21.59 13.05 20.82
#